data_AF-A0A965U0P2-F1
#
_entry.id   AF-A0A965U0P2-F1
#
_cell.length_a   1.000
_cell.length_b   1.000
_cell.length_c   1.000
_cell.angle_alpha   90.00
_cell.angle_beta   90.00
_cell.angle_gamma   90.00
#
_symmetry.space_group_name_H-M   'P 1'
#
loop_
_entity.id
_entity.type
_entity.pdbx_description
1 polymer ?
#
loop_
_entity_poly.entity_id
_entity_poly.type
_entity_poly.pdbx_seq_one_letter_code
_entity_poly.pdbx_strand_id
1 'polypeptide(L)'
;MYVNDLNYEIKQRALIQNEIEASIDDWIKSNWGIEGFSRKIKEYLSLKEDGVYGALCRQIATNRIEDLSFYATSREIGIEPISITFESDSFSTVNQDKISLLKRPIITGYDKKGNPIIQKKKLIDFPKEGTILKSIDVLGKSLPEYHRLIRQSILPNYKEADIGEFFNYCLREAKNKPDHVYEKVGHIA
;
A
#
# COMPACT_ATOMS: atom_id res chain seq x y z
N MET A 1 -0.33 24.60 5.34
CA MET A 1 0.57 24.30 4.22
C MET A 1 -0.22 24.55 2.96
N TYR A 2 0.15 25.57 2.18
CA TYR A 2 -0.59 25.92 0.97
C TYR A 2 -0.10 25.01 -0.17
N VAL A 3 -0.96 24.73 -1.16
CA VAL A 3 -0.63 23.90 -2.34
C VAL A 3 0.66 24.37 -3.06
N ASN A 4 0.94 25.68 -2.99
CA ASN A 4 2.15 26.28 -3.54
C ASN A 4 3.45 25.81 -2.86
N ASP A 5 3.39 25.51 -1.56
CA ASP A 5 4.56 25.05 -0.79
C ASP A 5 4.94 23.62 -1.22
N LEU A 6 3.93 22.75 -1.38
CA LEU A 6 4.14 21.35 -1.78
C LEU A 6 4.70 21.24 -3.21
N ASN A 7 4.17 22.02 -4.16
CA ASN A 7 4.68 22.03 -5.53
C ASN A 7 6.14 22.52 -5.61
N TYR A 8 6.51 23.47 -4.76
CA TYR A 8 7.90 23.90 -4.65
C TYR A 8 8.79 22.77 -4.12
N GLU A 9 8.39 22.11 -3.03
CA GLU A 9 9.14 21.00 -2.44
C GLU A 9 9.33 19.83 -3.41
N ILE A 10 8.30 19.46 -4.17
CA ILE A 10 8.38 18.41 -5.20
C ILE A 10 9.42 18.76 -6.25
N LYS A 11 9.44 20.01 -6.74
CA LYS A 11 10.42 20.47 -7.73
C LYS A 11 11.83 20.45 -7.16
N GLN A 12 12.03 20.91 -5.92
CA GLN A 12 13.35 20.86 -5.28
C GLN A 12 13.84 19.43 -5.10
N ARG A 13 12.95 18.51 -4.69
CA ARG A 13 13.31 17.10 -4.53
C ARG A 13 13.68 16.44 -5.85
N ALA A 14 13.00 16.77 -6.94
CA ALA A 14 13.33 16.27 -8.27
C ALA A 14 14.76 16.64 -8.71
N LEU A 15 15.26 17.80 -8.30
CA LEU A 15 16.63 18.24 -8.63
C LEU A 15 17.72 17.39 -7.94
N ILE A 16 17.43 16.84 -6.76
CA ILE A 16 18.38 16.03 -5.96
C ILE A 16 18.07 14.53 -6.03
N GLN A 17 17.23 14.09 -6.96
CA GLN A 17 16.75 12.70 -7.02
C GLN A 17 17.89 11.69 -7.19
N ASN A 18 18.91 12.03 -8.00
CA ASN A 18 20.09 11.16 -8.18
C ASN A 18 20.92 11.01 -6.89
N GLU A 19 21.02 12.06 -6.08
CA GLU A 19 21.74 12.01 -4.79
C GLU A 19 20.99 11.14 -3.78
N ILE A 20 19.65 11.25 -3.76
CA ILE A 20 18.80 10.39 -2.93
C ILE A 20 18.95 8.92 -3.33
N GLU A 21 18.93 8.62 -4.63
CA GLU A 21 19.10 7.26 -5.14
C GLU A 21 20.47 6.68 -4.81
N ALA A 22 21.54 7.46 -4.99
CA ALA A 22 22.88 7.03 -4.59
C ALA A 22 22.94 6.73 -3.09
N SER A 23 22.36 7.60 -2.24
CA SER A 23 22.34 7.39 -0.79
C SER A 23 21.56 6.13 -0.38
N ILE A 24 20.43 5.86 -1.02
CA ILE A 24 19.64 4.64 -0.79
C ILE A 24 20.43 3.40 -1.21
N ASP A 25 21.00 3.42 -2.42
CA ASP A 25 21.73 2.28 -2.96
C ASP A 25 22.99 1.97 -2.16
N ASP A 26 23.73 2.98 -1.71
CA ASP A 26 24.89 2.82 -0.85
C ASP A 26 24.51 2.17 0.48
N TRP A 27 23.46 2.69 1.14
CA TRP A 27 23.00 2.13 2.42
C TRP A 27 22.51 0.69 2.26
N ILE A 28 21.71 0.41 1.23
CA ILE A 28 21.18 -0.93 0.95
C ILE A 28 22.32 -1.90 0.60
N LYS A 29 23.30 -1.47 -0.20
CA LYS A 29 24.48 -2.29 -0.51
C LYS A 29 25.27 -2.63 0.76
N SER A 30 25.52 -1.66 1.64
CA SER A 30 26.25 -1.91 2.88
C SER A 30 25.50 -2.82 3.85
N ASN A 31 24.19 -2.60 4.05
CA ASN A 31 23.42 -3.30 5.09
C ASN A 31 22.81 -4.62 4.63
N TRP A 32 22.46 -4.73 3.35
CA TRP A 32 21.75 -5.88 2.77
C TRP A 32 22.56 -6.59 1.66
N GLY A 33 23.62 -5.97 1.15
CA GLY A 33 24.43 -6.56 0.07
C GLY A 33 23.72 -6.59 -1.29
N ILE A 34 22.65 -5.80 -1.45
CA ILE A 34 21.88 -5.69 -2.70
C ILE A 34 22.41 -4.49 -3.50
N GLU A 35 22.75 -4.71 -4.77
CA GLU A 35 23.27 -3.65 -5.65
C GLU A 35 22.19 -3.12 -6.60
N GLY A 36 22.17 -1.81 -6.83
CA GLY A 36 21.23 -1.18 -7.78
C GLY A 36 19.76 -1.28 -7.35
N PHE A 37 19.49 -1.15 -6.04
CA PHE A 37 18.16 -1.30 -5.45
C PHE A 37 17.14 -0.32 -6.07
N SER A 38 17.52 0.94 -6.22
CA SER A 38 16.69 2.02 -6.78
C SER A 38 16.24 1.72 -8.20
N ARG A 39 17.12 1.14 -9.03
CA ARG A 39 16.77 0.68 -10.38
C ARG A 39 15.79 -0.50 -10.34
N LYS A 40 16.06 -1.49 -9.49
CA LYS A 40 15.22 -2.71 -9.37
C LYS A 40 13.78 -2.37 -8.95
N ILE A 41 13.59 -1.46 -7.99
CA ILE A 41 12.25 -1.06 -7.56
C ILE A 41 11.52 -0.26 -8.66
N LYS A 42 12.22 0.63 -9.39
CA LYS A 42 11.64 1.37 -10.53
C LYS A 42 11.15 0.43 -11.62
N GLU A 43 11.96 -0.56 -11.98
CA GLU A 43 11.61 -1.62 -12.94
C GLU A 43 10.39 -2.42 -12.45
N TYR A 44 10.40 -2.86 -11.19
CA TYR A 44 9.29 -3.60 -10.59
C TYR A 44 7.96 -2.83 -10.64
N LEU A 45 7.99 -1.55 -10.27
CA LEU A 45 6.82 -0.69 -10.27
C LEU A 45 6.45 -0.14 -11.66
N SER A 46 7.25 -0.43 -12.70
CA SER A 46 7.06 0.09 -14.07
C SER A 46 6.91 1.62 -14.10
N LEU A 47 7.71 2.32 -13.29
CA LEU A 47 7.68 3.78 -13.21
C LEU A 47 8.46 4.41 -14.38
N LYS A 48 7.92 5.49 -14.95
CA LYS A 48 8.66 6.34 -15.90
C LYS A 48 9.85 7.01 -15.20
N GLU A 49 10.99 7.10 -15.90
CA GLU A 49 12.25 7.66 -15.36
C GLU A 49 12.08 9.06 -14.76
N ASP A 50 11.39 9.97 -15.46
CA ASP A 50 11.17 11.36 -15.01
C ASP A 50 9.78 11.58 -14.36
N GLY A 51 9.10 10.49 -13.98
CA GLY A 51 7.76 10.58 -13.43
C GLY A 51 7.77 11.01 -11.95
N VAL A 52 6.93 11.98 -11.60
CA VAL A 52 6.59 12.28 -10.20
C VAL A 52 5.33 11.52 -9.84
N TYR A 53 5.39 10.76 -8.74
CA TYR A 53 4.29 9.94 -8.26
C TYR A 53 3.96 10.27 -6.81
N GLY A 54 2.68 10.30 -6.50
CA GLY A 54 2.20 10.27 -5.13
C GLY A 54 2.02 8.81 -4.76
N ALA A 55 2.57 8.37 -3.64
CA ALA A 55 2.36 7.00 -3.16
C ALA A 55 1.55 7.00 -1.86
N LEU A 56 0.47 6.22 -1.83
CA LEU A 56 -0.24 5.89 -0.59
C LEU A 56 -0.02 4.42 -0.27
N CYS A 57 0.71 4.16 0.82
CA CYS A 57 1.07 2.82 1.25
C CYS A 57 0.07 2.29 2.28
N ARG A 58 -0.53 1.12 2.00
CA ARG A 58 -1.47 0.42 2.89
C ARG A 58 -1.21 -1.08 2.84
N GLN A 59 -1.74 -1.85 3.79
CA GLN A 59 -1.72 -3.32 3.66
C GLN A 59 -2.63 -3.78 2.51
N ILE A 60 -3.83 -3.19 2.42
CA ILE A 60 -4.79 -3.37 1.33
C ILE A 60 -5.31 -1.99 0.93
N ALA A 61 -5.34 -1.71 -0.38
CA ALA A 61 -5.96 -0.51 -0.93
C ALA A 61 -7.48 -0.60 -0.83
N THR A 62 -8.15 0.48 -0.42
CA THR A 62 -9.60 0.47 -0.18
C THR A 62 -10.29 1.64 -0.89
N ASN A 63 -11.55 1.88 -0.56
CA ASN A 63 -12.32 3.05 -1.00
C ASN A 63 -12.62 4.01 0.15
N ARG A 64 -11.76 4.04 1.18
CA ARG A 64 -11.92 4.97 2.32
C ARG A 64 -11.68 6.41 1.91
N ILE A 65 -12.17 7.34 2.73
CA ILE A 65 -12.07 8.77 2.43
C ILE A 65 -10.61 9.23 2.29
N GLU A 66 -9.68 8.61 3.01
CA GLU A 66 -8.25 8.89 2.90
C GLU A 66 -7.71 8.50 1.51
N ASP A 67 -8.08 7.33 0.98
CA ASP A 67 -7.68 6.89 -0.36
C ASP A 67 -8.28 7.81 -1.44
N LEU A 68 -9.56 8.18 -1.29
CA LEU A 68 -10.24 9.09 -2.21
C LEU A 68 -9.65 10.50 -2.17
N SER A 69 -9.39 11.01 -0.96
CA SER A 69 -8.82 12.35 -0.75
C SER A 69 -7.39 12.43 -1.30
N PHE A 70 -6.60 11.39 -1.08
CA PHE A 70 -5.27 11.27 -1.66
C PHE A 70 -5.32 11.26 -3.19
N TYR A 71 -6.14 10.38 -3.78
CA TYR A 71 -6.29 10.32 -5.23
C TYR A 71 -6.68 11.69 -5.81
N ALA A 72 -7.72 12.32 -5.26
CA ALA A 72 -8.17 13.63 -5.72
C ALA A 72 -7.06 14.69 -5.58
N THR A 73 -6.42 14.77 -4.41
CA THR A 73 -5.35 15.75 -4.16
C THR A 73 -4.18 15.57 -5.12
N SER A 74 -3.70 14.34 -5.34
CA SER A 74 -2.62 14.06 -6.28
C SER A 74 -2.96 14.52 -7.70
N ARG A 75 -4.19 14.26 -8.16
CA ARG A 75 -4.65 14.69 -9.48
C ARG A 75 -4.73 16.21 -9.60
N GLU A 76 -5.24 16.90 -8.58
CA GLU A 76 -5.32 18.37 -8.54
C GLU A 76 -3.95 19.05 -8.62
N ILE A 77 -2.91 18.45 -8.04
CA ILE A 77 -1.54 18.99 -8.09
C ILE A 77 -0.72 18.45 -9.27
N GLY A 78 -1.34 17.70 -10.19
CA GLY A 78 -0.69 17.20 -11.41
C GLY A 78 0.28 16.05 -11.21
N ILE A 79 0.13 15.28 -10.12
CA ILE A 79 0.95 14.10 -9.80
C ILE A 79 0.14 12.84 -10.07
N GLU A 80 0.80 11.81 -10.60
CA GLU A 80 0.17 10.52 -10.81
C GLU A 80 0.05 9.75 -9.48
N PRO A 81 -1.16 9.40 -9.01
CA PRO A 81 -1.32 8.64 -7.78
C PRO A 81 -1.08 7.14 -8.02
N ILE A 82 -0.32 6.52 -7.12
CA ILE A 82 -0.14 5.06 -7.03
C ILE A 82 -0.48 4.57 -5.62
N SER A 83 -1.25 3.48 -5.54
CA SER A 83 -1.46 2.76 -4.29
C SER A 83 -0.41 1.67 -4.15
N ILE A 84 0.33 1.67 -3.05
CA ILE A 84 1.29 0.60 -2.76
C ILE A 84 0.70 -0.30 -1.68
N THR A 85 0.57 -1.60 -1.97
CA THR A 85 0.01 -2.59 -1.05
C THR A 85 1.08 -3.52 -0.50
N PHE A 86 0.78 -4.17 0.63
CA PHE A 86 1.59 -5.26 1.17
C PHE A 86 0.65 -6.41 1.57
N GLU A 87 0.14 -7.11 0.57
CA GLU A 87 -0.97 -8.07 0.73
C GLU A 87 -0.55 -9.36 1.44
N SER A 88 0.77 -9.57 1.55
CA SER A 88 1.37 -10.68 2.27
C SER A 88 1.48 -10.44 3.78
N ASP A 89 0.98 -9.31 4.30
CA ASP A 89 0.84 -9.10 5.74
C ASP A 89 -0.15 -10.10 6.37
N SER A 90 -0.06 -10.28 7.68
CA SER A 90 -0.89 -11.18 8.47
C SER A 90 -2.10 -10.47 9.09
N PHE A 91 -3.24 -11.14 9.19
CA PHE A 91 -4.44 -10.65 9.85
C PHE A 91 -4.22 -10.58 11.37
N SER A 92 -4.73 -9.51 11.99
CA SER A 92 -4.71 -9.36 13.43
C SER A 92 -6.03 -8.85 14.00
N THR A 93 -6.54 -9.55 14.99
CA THR A 93 -7.79 -9.27 15.71
C THR A 93 -7.69 -8.10 16.67
N VAL A 94 -6.48 -7.65 17.03
CA VAL A 94 -6.29 -6.42 17.81
C VAL A 94 -6.18 -5.18 16.92
N ASN A 95 -5.82 -5.35 15.65
CA ASN A 95 -5.70 -4.26 14.70
C ASN A 95 -7.08 -3.89 14.10
N GLN A 96 -7.62 -2.74 14.51
CA GLN A 96 -8.93 -2.27 14.07
C GLN A 96 -8.99 -1.94 12.57
N ASP A 97 -7.87 -1.54 11.96
CA ASP A 97 -7.81 -1.33 10.51
C ASP A 97 -7.99 -2.65 9.76
N LYS A 98 -7.34 -3.73 10.20
CA LYS A 98 -7.50 -5.06 9.60
C LYS A 98 -8.90 -5.63 9.82
N ILE A 99 -9.47 -5.47 11.01
CA ILE A 99 -10.85 -5.88 11.29
C ILE A 99 -11.85 -5.14 10.40
N SER A 100 -11.63 -3.85 10.17
CA SER A 100 -12.55 -3.05 9.36
C SER A 100 -12.50 -3.40 7.87
N LEU A 101 -11.43 -4.03 7.36
CA LEU A 101 -11.40 -4.59 5.99
C LEU A 101 -12.43 -5.71 5.78
N LEU A 102 -12.84 -6.39 6.86
CA LEU A 102 -13.82 -7.49 6.85
C LEU A 102 -15.24 -7.01 7.16
N LYS A 103 -15.45 -5.69 7.23
CA LYS A 103 -16.73 -5.07 7.54
C LYS A 103 -17.09 -4.08 6.44
N ARG A 104 -18.37 -4.07 6.08
CA ARG A 104 -18.93 -3.08 5.16
C ARG A 104 -19.80 -2.09 5.94
N PRO A 105 -19.50 -0.79 5.91
CA PRO A 105 -20.42 0.22 6.43
C PRO A 105 -21.64 0.29 5.50
N ILE A 106 -22.83 0.27 6.10
CA ILE A 106 -24.12 0.42 5.43
C ILE A 106 -24.84 1.56 6.15
N ILE A 107 -25.36 2.52 5.39
CA ILE A 107 -26.23 3.57 5.93
C ILE A 107 -27.63 2.97 6.02
N THR A 108 -28.19 2.87 7.22
CA THR A 108 -29.52 2.29 7.46
C THR A 108 -30.62 3.34 7.65
N GLY A 109 -30.24 4.60 7.76
CA GLY A 109 -31.16 5.73 7.91
C GLY A 109 -30.41 7.00 8.30
N TYR A 110 -31.17 8.02 8.70
CA TYR A 110 -30.64 9.27 9.24
C TYR A 110 -31.26 9.51 10.62
N ASP A 111 -30.47 10.03 11.56
CA ASP A 111 -30.96 10.40 12.88
C ASP A 111 -31.84 11.67 12.82
N LYS A 112 -32.41 12.07 13.97
CA LYS A 112 -33.25 13.28 14.07
C LYS A 112 -32.51 14.59 13.74
N LYS A 113 -31.18 14.57 13.66
CA LYS A 113 -30.30 15.70 13.33
C LYS A 113 -29.80 15.64 11.89
N GLY A 114 -30.21 14.65 11.11
CA GLY A 114 -29.78 14.46 9.72
C GLY A 114 -28.43 13.77 9.56
N ASN A 115 -27.84 13.20 10.61
CA ASN A 115 -26.60 12.43 10.48
C ASN A 115 -26.89 11.00 10.01
N PRO A 116 -26.05 10.43 9.12
CA PRO A 116 -26.23 9.05 8.67
C PRO A 116 -26.00 8.06 9.82
N ILE A 117 -26.94 7.12 9.99
CA ILE A 117 -26.80 5.99 10.91
C ILE A 117 -26.01 4.89 10.19
N ILE A 118 -24.78 4.65 10.63
CA ILE A 118 -23.86 3.69 10.00
C ILE A 118 -23.88 2.38 10.77
N GLN A 119 -24.36 1.31 10.13
CA GLN A 119 -24.24 -0.06 10.62
C GLN A 119 -23.10 -0.78 9.89
N LYS A 120 -22.19 -1.41 10.65
CA LYS A 120 -21.08 -2.19 10.06
C LYS A 120 -21.52 -3.66 9.92
N LYS A 121 -21.86 -4.07 8.69
CA LYS A 121 -22.18 -5.47 8.39
C LYS A 121 -20.89 -6.26 8.21
N LYS A 122 -20.78 -7.41 8.86
CA LYS A 122 -19.66 -8.34 8.68
C LYS A 122 -19.75 -8.98 7.29
N LEU A 123 -18.64 -8.98 6.54
CA LEU A 123 -18.58 -9.60 5.21
C LEU A 123 -18.40 -11.12 5.31
N ILE A 124 -17.51 -11.54 6.20
CA ILE A 124 -17.17 -12.93 6.50
C ILE A 124 -16.84 -13.07 7.98
N ASP A 125 -16.77 -14.31 8.49
CA ASP A 125 -16.21 -14.53 9.82
C ASP A 125 -14.76 -14.10 9.93
N PHE A 126 -14.32 -13.77 11.16
CA PHE A 126 -12.94 -13.32 11.34
C PHE A 126 -12.00 -14.50 11.12
N PRO A 127 -11.00 -14.37 10.25
CA PRO A 127 -9.96 -15.38 10.09
C PRO A 127 -9.19 -15.58 11.39
N LYS A 128 -8.42 -16.68 11.43
CA LYS A 128 -7.49 -16.92 12.54
C LYS A 128 -6.41 -15.83 12.56
N GLU A 129 -5.95 -15.47 13.75
CA GLU A 129 -4.77 -14.60 13.92
C GLU A 129 -3.60 -15.14 13.09
N GLY A 130 -2.88 -14.26 12.40
CA GLY A 130 -1.75 -14.65 11.56
C GLY A 130 -2.11 -15.06 10.12
N THR A 131 -3.40 -15.18 9.78
CA THR A 131 -3.84 -15.53 8.40
C THR A 131 -3.38 -14.47 7.41
N ILE A 132 -2.73 -14.85 6.31
CA ILE A 132 -2.24 -13.88 5.32
C ILE A 132 -3.41 -13.16 4.65
N LEU A 133 -3.32 -11.84 4.50
CA LEU A 133 -4.42 -11.02 3.98
C LEU A 133 -4.84 -11.47 2.57
N LYS A 134 -3.89 -11.72 1.67
CA LYS A 134 -4.19 -12.23 0.31
C LYS A 134 -4.84 -13.60 0.24
N SER A 135 -4.81 -14.40 1.31
CA SER A 135 -5.43 -15.74 1.35
C SER A 135 -6.83 -15.74 1.96
N ILE A 136 -7.32 -14.59 2.46
CA ILE A 136 -8.67 -14.49 3.03
C ILE A 136 -9.69 -14.49 1.89
N ASP A 137 -10.59 -15.47 1.85
CA ASP A 137 -11.70 -15.50 0.89
C ASP A 137 -12.85 -14.61 1.35
N VAL A 138 -13.29 -13.71 0.48
CA VAL A 138 -14.47 -12.86 0.66
C VAL A 138 -15.34 -13.01 -0.57
N LEU A 139 -16.39 -13.83 -0.44
CA LEU A 139 -17.38 -14.07 -1.49
C LEU A 139 -16.73 -14.65 -2.77
N GLY A 140 -15.79 -15.58 -2.62
CA GLY A 140 -15.11 -16.26 -3.73
C GLY A 140 -13.95 -15.48 -4.36
N LYS A 141 -13.58 -14.32 -3.80
CA LYS A 141 -12.41 -13.52 -4.20
C LYS A 141 -11.46 -13.35 -3.02
N SER A 142 -10.18 -13.11 -3.28
CA SER A 142 -9.27 -12.72 -2.19
C SER A 142 -9.69 -11.37 -1.60
N LEU A 143 -9.39 -11.14 -0.31
CA LEU A 143 -9.70 -9.87 0.35
C LEU A 143 -9.12 -8.65 -0.40
N PRO A 144 -7.85 -8.65 -0.88
CA PRO A 144 -7.35 -7.56 -1.72
C PRO A 144 -8.12 -7.40 -3.02
N GLU A 145 -8.44 -8.49 -3.71
CA GLU A 145 -9.20 -8.43 -4.97
C GLU A 145 -10.62 -7.88 -4.76
N TYR A 146 -11.29 -8.29 -3.68
CA TYR A 146 -12.60 -7.76 -3.31
C TYR A 146 -12.58 -6.23 -3.16
N HIS A 147 -11.62 -5.69 -2.43
CA HIS A 147 -11.47 -4.23 -2.25
C HIS A 147 -11.04 -3.54 -3.55
N ARG A 148 -10.16 -4.17 -4.33
CA ARG A 148 -9.70 -3.66 -5.64
C ARG A 148 -10.87 -3.48 -6.61
N LEU A 149 -11.78 -4.45 -6.69
CA LEU A 149 -12.95 -4.37 -7.57
C LEU A 149 -13.90 -3.22 -7.19
N ILE A 150 -14.16 -3.04 -5.89
CA ILE A 150 -14.95 -1.91 -5.39
C ILE A 150 -14.25 -0.59 -5.71
N ARG A 151 -12.94 -0.49 -5.43
CA ARG A 151 -12.14 0.71 -5.69
C ARG A 151 -12.16 1.06 -7.18
N GLN A 152 -11.97 0.10 -8.08
CA GLN A 152 -11.99 0.29 -9.53
C GLN A 152 -13.34 0.82 -10.05
N SER A 153 -14.46 0.46 -9.40
CA SER A 153 -15.78 1.01 -9.74
C SER A 153 -15.94 2.50 -9.44
N ILE A 154 -15.09 3.07 -8.57
CA ILE A 154 -15.16 4.47 -8.10
C ILE A 154 -14.01 5.28 -8.71
N LEU A 155 -12.82 4.69 -8.75
CA LEU A 155 -11.58 5.30 -9.22
C LEU A 155 -11.01 4.46 -10.39
N PRO A 156 -11.56 4.63 -11.61
CA PRO A 156 -11.03 3.93 -12.78
C PRO A 156 -9.57 4.34 -13.02
N ASN A 157 -8.73 3.39 -13.42
CA ASN A 157 -7.30 3.58 -13.70
C ASN A 157 -6.42 3.97 -12.50
N TYR A 158 -6.89 3.84 -11.26
CA TYR A 158 -6.03 4.08 -10.11
C TYR A 158 -5.02 2.93 -9.91
N LYS A 159 -3.77 3.18 -10.31
CA LYS A 159 -2.67 2.22 -10.24
C LYS A 159 -2.47 1.65 -8.84
N GLU A 160 -2.14 0.37 -8.80
CA GLU A 160 -1.84 -0.36 -7.56
C GLU A 160 -0.68 -1.31 -7.82
N ALA A 161 0.22 -1.44 -6.85
CA ALA A 161 1.32 -2.40 -6.88
C ALA A 161 1.49 -3.05 -5.49
N ASP A 162 1.47 -4.37 -5.42
CA ASP A 162 1.80 -5.12 -4.21
C ASP A 162 3.31 -5.27 -4.09
N ILE A 163 3.95 -4.54 -3.17
CA ILE A 163 5.39 -4.66 -2.95
C ILE A 163 5.78 -5.96 -2.22
N GLY A 164 4.81 -6.78 -1.80
CA GLY A 164 5.05 -8.06 -1.14
C GLY A 164 5.96 -8.98 -1.94
N GLU A 165 5.81 -9.04 -3.26
CA GLU A 165 6.69 -9.88 -4.09
C GLU A 165 8.09 -9.28 -4.23
N PHE A 166 8.19 -7.96 -4.40
CA PHE A 166 9.48 -7.27 -4.45
C PHE A 166 10.26 -7.41 -3.15
N PHE A 167 9.59 -7.30 -2.01
CA PHE A 167 10.20 -7.53 -0.70
C PHE A 167 10.77 -8.96 -0.60
N ASN A 168 10.01 -9.97 -1.00
CA ASN A 168 10.48 -11.36 -1.02
C ASN A 168 11.64 -11.57 -2.01
N TYR A 169 11.65 -10.85 -3.13
CA TYR A 169 12.79 -10.84 -4.06
C TYR A 169 14.05 -10.27 -3.37
N CYS A 170 13.94 -9.12 -2.70
CA CYS A 170 15.06 -8.52 -1.96
C CYS A 170 15.59 -9.44 -0.87
N LEU A 171 14.72 -10.11 -0.10
CA LEU A 171 15.16 -11.08 0.91
C LEU A 171 15.98 -12.24 0.33
N ARG A 172 15.67 -12.68 -0.89
CA ARG A 172 16.44 -13.73 -1.58
C ARG A 172 17.76 -13.23 -2.15
N GLU A 173 17.79 -11.99 -2.61
CA GLU A 173 18.99 -11.38 -3.18
C GLU A 173 19.98 -10.90 -2.10
N ALA A 174 19.48 -10.58 -0.91
CA ALA A 174 20.27 -10.07 0.20
C ALA A 174 21.43 -11.03 0.56
N LYS A 175 22.66 -10.53 0.39
CA LYS A 175 23.90 -11.23 0.79
C LYS A 175 24.19 -11.04 2.28
N ASN A 176 23.71 -9.94 2.83
CA ASN A 176 23.75 -9.63 4.25
C ASN A 176 22.30 -9.56 4.75
N LYS A 177 22.01 -10.18 5.89
CA LYS A 177 20.70 -10.09 6.52
C LYS A 177 20.91 -9.57 7.93
N PRO A 178 20.49 -8.34 8.24
CA PRO A 178 20.60 -7.82 9.59
C PRO A 178 19.87 -8.73 10.60
N ASP A 179 20.40 -8.86 11.80
CA ASP A 179 19.88 -9.78 12.84
C ASP A 179 18.42 -9.50 13.25
N HIS A 180 17.94 -8.28 12.99
CA HIS A 180 16.56 -7.87 13.28
C HIS A 180 15.55 -8.21 12.17
N VAL A 181 16.00 -8.83 11.08
CA VAL A 181 15.12 -9.22 9.97
C VAL A 181 14.46 -10.55 10.30
N TYR A 182 13.16 -10.51 10.55
CA TYR A 182 12.37 -11.71 10.73
C TYR A 182 12.13 -12.38 9.37
N GLU A 183 12.81 -13.50 9.13
CA GLU A 183 12.46 -14.42 8.04
C GLU A 183 11.59 -15.54 8.62
N LYS A 184 10.46 -15.83 7.97
CA LYS A 184 9.80 -17.13 8.20
C LYS A 184 10.73 -18.20 7.63
N VAL A 185 11.60 -18.72 8.47
CA VAL A 185 12.32 -19.97 8.19
C VAL A 185 11.23 -21.02 8.01
N GLY A 186 10.97 -21.41 6.76
CA GLY A 186 10.04 -22.49 6.48
C GLY A 186 10.50 -23.71 7.27
N HIS A 187 9.70 -24.16 8.24
CA HIS A 187 9.86 -25.51 8.75
C HIS A 187 9.62 -26.43 7.56
N ILE A 188 10.70 -26.99 7.03
CA ILE A 188 10.64 -28.21 6.22
C ILE A 188 10.10 -29.25 7.21
N ALA A 189 8.82 -29.59 7.04
CA ALA A 189 8.24 -30.81 7.58
C ALA A 189 8.60 -31.97 6.65
#